data_AF-A0A380Q848-F1
#
_entry.id   AF-A0A380Q848-F1
#
_cell.length_a   1.000
_cell.length_b   1.000
_cell.length_c   1.000
_cell.angle_alpha   90.00
_cell.angle_beta   90.00
_cell.angle_gamma   90.00
#
_symmetry.space_group_name_H-M   'P 1'
#
loop_
_entity.id
_entity.type
_entity.pdbx_description
1 polymer ?
#
loop_
_entity_poly.entity_id
_entity_poly.type
_entity_poly.pdbx_seq_one_letter_code
_entity_poly.pdbx_strand_id
1 'polypeptide(L)'
;MNNLHELDQTLSTLLAQLAPQARGAFMRQVAKELRRRQQKHIQAQQNPDGSPFVPRKKKRRDKLESIITVCGIKSQRTGQQ
;
A
#
# COMPACT_ATOMS: atom_id res chain seq x y z
N MET A 1 5.83 2.70 -29.02
CA MET A 1 5.45 2.14 -27.71
C MET A 1 6.62 1.36 -27.11
N ASN A 2 7.80 1.98 -26.96
CA ASN A 2 9.04 1.27 -26.58
C ASN A 2 9.66 1.78 -25.26
N ASN A 3 9.25 2.97 -24.81
CA ASN A 3 9.87 3.65 -23.67
C ASN A 3 9.58 2.97 -22.33
N LEU A 4 8.45 2.28 -22.22
CA LEU A 4 8.01 1.65 -20.98
C LEU A 4 8.81 0.37 -20.69
N HIS A 5 9.18 -0.36 -21.74
CA HIS A 5 10.02 -1.55 -21.62
C HIS A 5 11.47 -1.19 -21.30
N GLU A 6 12.02 -0.15 -21.93
CA GLU A 6 13.36 0.36 -21.64
C GLU A 6 13.48 0.86 -20.19
N LEU A 7 12.45 1.56 -19.71
CA LEU A 7 12.36 1.96 -18.30
C LEU A 7 12.33 0.75 -17.35
N ASP A 8 11.57 -0.28 -17.69
CA ASP A 8 11.49 -1.50 -16.86
C ASP A 8 12.83 -2.23 -16.79
N GLN A 9 13.53 -2.35 -17.93
CA GLN A 9 14.86 -2.97 -18.00
C GLN A 9 15.90 -2.21 -17.18
N THR A 10 15.95 -0.87 -17.31
CA THR A 10 16.89 -0.03 -16.55
C THR A 10 16.63 -0.08 -15.05
N LEU A 11 15.35 -0.04 -14.63
CA LEU A 11 14.96 -0.17 -13.23
C LEU A 11 15.29 -1.56 -12.66
N SER A 12 15.05 -2.63 -13.43
CA SER A 12 15.36 -3.99 -13.00
C SER A 12 16.86 -4.17 -12.73
N THR A 13 17.71 -3.58 -13.58
CA THR A 13 19.17 -3.60 -13.44
C THR A 13 19.61 -2.86 -12.17
N LEU A 14 19.04 -1.68 -11.91
CA LEU A 14 19.33 -0.91 -10.70
C LEU A 14 18.86 -1.63 -9.43
N LEU A 15 17.71 -2.30 -9.48
CA LEU A 15 17.19 -3.09 -8.37
C LEU A 15 18.03 -4.34 -8.10
N ALA A 16 18.64 -4.94 -9.13
CA ALA A 16 19.52 -6.09 -9.00
C ALA A 16 20.82 -5.75 -8.25
N GLN A 17 21.33 -4.52 -8.43
CA GLN A 17 22.50 -3.99 -7.72
C GLN A 17 22.24 -3.70 -6.23
N LEU A 18 20.98 -3.64 -5.81
CA LEU A 18 20.58 -3.33 -4.44
C LEU A 18 20.54 -4.60 -3.58
N ALA A 19 21.12 -4.54 -2.37
CA ALA A 19 21.09 -5.64 -1.40
C ALA A 19 19.63 -6.08 -1.08
N PRO A 20 19.36 -7.38 -0.83
CA PRO A 20 18.00 -7.89 -0.63
C PRO A 20 17.20 -7.16 0.46
N GLN A 21 17.86 -6.78 1.56
CA GLN A 21 17.25 -6.04 2.66
C GLN A 21 16.81 -4.62 2.26
N ALA A 22 17.65 -3.92 1.49
CA ALA A 22 17.37 -2.58 0.99
C ALA A 22 16.24 -2.59 -0.06
N ARG A 23 16.12 -3.65 -0.87
CA ARG A 23 15.01 -3.85 -1.81
C ARG A 23 13.66 -3.91 -1.10
N GLY A 24 13.59 -4.66 0.00
CA GLY A 24 12.37 -4.75 0.82
C GLY A 24 11.96 -3.41 1.42
N ALA A 25 12.92 -2.60 1.87
CA ALA A 25 12.65 -1.26 2.41
C ALA A 25 12.15 -0.29 1.33
N PHE A 26 12.81 -0.27 0.17
CA PHE A 26 12.43 0.56 -0.97
C PHE A 26 11.02 0.23 -1.48
N MET A 27 10.70 -1.05 -1.68
CA MET A 27 9.38 -1.46 -2.15
C MET A 27 8.26 -1.09 -1.17
N ARG A 28 8.53 -1.14 0.14
CA ARG A 28 7.57 -0.65 1.16
C ARG A 28 7.32 0.86 1.03
N GLN A 29 8.35 1.65 0.73
CA GLN A 29 8.19 3.09 0.51
C GLN A 29 7.36 3.36 -0.76
N VAL A 30 7.69 2.69 -1.86
CA VAL A 30 6.94 2.80 -3.13
C VAL A 30 5.46 2.43 -2.92
N ALA A 31 5.18 1.31 -2.25
CA ALA A 31 3.80 0.88 -1.99
C ALA A 31 3.03 1.88 -1.10
N LYS A 32 3.69 2.51 -0.10
CA LYS A 32 3.07 3.55 0.72
C LYS A 32 2.69 4.78 -0.11
N GLU A 33 3.58 5.24 -0.97
CA GLU A 33 3.32 6.40 -1.82
C GLU A 33 2.24 6.12 -2.87
N LEU A 34 2.27 4.94 -3.50
CA LEU A 34 1.22 4.52 -4.43
C LEU A 34 -0.15 4.49 -3.74
N ARG A 35 -0.22 3.93 -2.54
CA ARG A 35 -1.46 3.90 -1.74
C ARG A 35 -1.96 5.32 -1.44
N ARG A 36 -1.07 6.23 -1.03
CA ARG A 36 -1.42 7.63 -0.73
C ARG A 36 -1.98 8.33 -1.98
N ARG A 37 -1.31 8.20 -3.13
CA ARG A 37 -1.76 8.77 -4.40
C ARG A 37 -3.12 8.22 -4.81
N GLN A 38 -3.30 6.91 -4.72
CA GLN A 38 -4.58 6.28 -5.06
C GLN A 38 -5.71 6.73 -4.12
N GLN A 39 -5.44 6.87 -2.82
CA GLN A 39 -6.42 7.39 -1.88
C GLN A 39 -6.85 8.82 -2.21
N LYS A 40 -5.90 9.70 -2.54
CA LYS A 40 -6.21 11.07 -2.99
C LYS A 40 -7.06 11.07 -4.25
N HIS A 41 -6.73 10.22 -5.23
CA HIS A 41 -7.48 10.13 -6.48
C HIS A 41 -8.93 9.64 -6.24
N ILE A 42 -9.12 8.62 -5.41
CA ILE A 42 -10.45 8.11 -5.07
C ILE A 42 -11.27 9.16 -4.30
N GLN A 43 -10.63 9.95 -3.42
CA GLN A 43 -11.31 11.03 -2.69
C GLN A 43 -11.76 12.16 -3.61
N ALA A 44 -10.97 12.48 -4.65
CA ALA A 44 -11.30 13.51 -5.62
C ALA A 44 -12.29 13.02 -6.70
N GLN A 45 -12.59 11.72 -6.76
CA GLN A 45 -13.45 11.14 -7.78
C GLN A 45 -14.92 11.51 -7.54
N GLN A 46 -15.60 11.93 -8.62
CA GLN A 46 -17.03 12.15 -8.67
C GLN A 46 -17.66 11.15 -9.66
N ASN A 47 -18.92 10.80 -9.42
CA ASN A 47 -19.70 9.98 -10.33
C ASN A 47 -20.14 10.82 -11.55
N PRO A 48 -20.51 10.20 -12.68
CA PRO A 48 -20.97 10.92 -13.87
C PRO A 48 -22.26 11.73 -13.67
N ASP A 49 -23.00 11.46 -12.59
CA ASP A 49 -24.17 12.23 -12.13
C ASP A 49 -23.78 13.43 -11.22
N GLY A 50 -22.49 13.66 -10.99
CA GLY A 50 -21.94 14.70 -10.11
C GLY A 50 -21.99 14.35 -8.61
N SER A 51 -22.55 13.22 -8.23
CA SER A 51 -22.57 12.78 -6.84
C SER A 51 -21.16 12.36 -6.37
N PRO A 52 -20.83 12.51 -5.08
CA PRO A 52 -19.52 12.09 -4.56
C PRO A 52 -19.35 10.58 -4.62
N PHE A 53 -18.14 10.12 -4.93
CA PHE A 53 -17.82 8.69 -4.93
C PHE A 53 -18.02 8.05 -3.54
N VAL A 54 -18.71 6.91 -3.49
CA VAL A 54 -19.10 6.26 -2.23
C VAL A 54 -17.86 5.82 -1.42
N PRO A 55 -17.73 6.23 -0.14
CA PRO A 55 -16.63 5.78 0.70
C PRO A 55 -16.62 4.26 0.88
N ARG A 56 -15.42 3.66 0.92
CA ARG A 56 -15.29 2.21 1.18
C ARG A 56 -15.87 1.87 2.57
N LYS A 57 -16.60 0.74 2.64
CA LYS A 57 -17.09 0.19 3.91
C LYS A 57 -15.94 0.03 4.91
N LYS A 58 -16.10 0.56 6.13
CA LYS A 58 -15.14 0.38 7.23
C LYS A 58 -15.05 -1.12 7.54
N LYS A 59 -13.85 -1.70 7.48
CA LYS A 59 -13.65 -3.09 7.92
C LYS A 59 -13.99 -3.17 9.41
N ARG A 60 -14.83 -4.14 9.81
CA ARG A 60 -15.04 -4.43 11.23
C ARG A 60 -13.71 -4.84 11.86
N ARG A 61 -13.33 -4.19 12.97
CA ARG A 61 -12.08 -4.50 13.69
C ARG A 61 -12.05 -5.93 14.23
N ASP A 62 -13.24 -6.48 14.49
CA ASP A 62 -13.47 -7.81 15.05
C ASP A 62 -12.85 -8.94 14.18
N LYS A 63 -12.78 -8.76 12.86
CA LYS A 63 -12.17 -9.73 11.93
C LYS A 63 -10.63 -9.60 11.87
N LEU A 64 -10.09 -8.41 12.17
CA LEU A 64 -8.65 -8.14 12.08
C LEU A 64 -7.89 -8.76 13.26
N GLU A 65 -8.48 -8.72 14.46
CA GLU A 65 -7.96 -9.41 15.66
C GLU A 65 -7.87 -10.93 15.43
N SER A 66 -8.88 -11.51 14.79
CA SER A 66 -8.92 -12.94 14.47
C SER A 66 -7.81 -13.37 13.50
N ILE A 67 -7.50 -12.56 12.48
CA ILE A 67 -6.48 -12.89 11.48
C ILE A 67 -5.05 -12.69 12.02
N ILE A 68 -4.82 -11.67 12.86
CA ILE A 68 -3.52 -11.45 13.50
C ILE A 68 -3.24 -12.52 14.57
N THR A 69 -4.26 -13.01 15.28
CA THR A 69 -4.08 -14.06 16.30
C THR A 69 -3.69 -15.42 15.70
N VAL A 70 -4.06 -15.70 14.44
CA VAL A 70 -3.68 -16.94 13.74
C VAL A 70 -2.20 -16.95 13.33
N CYS A 71 -1.58 -15.78 13.12
CA CYS A 71 -0.14 -15.66 12.92
C CYS A 71 0.47 -15.05 14.20
N GLY A 72 0.82 -15.92 15.17
CA GLY A 72 1.13 -15.62 16.57
C GLY A 72 2.14 -14.50 16.89
N ILE A 73 1.80 -13.25 16.56
CA ILE A 73 2.45 -12.05 17.04
C ILE A 73 1.48 -11.42 18.04
N LYS A 74 1.55 -11.88 19.30
CA LYS A 74 0.87 -11.21 20.41
C LYS A 74 1.46 -9.80 20.54
N SER A 75 0.76 -8.81 20.01
CA SER A 75 1.10 -7.40 20.19
C SER A 75 0.79 -7.01 21.63
N GLN A 76 1.78 -7.16 22.51
CA GLN A 76 1.77 -6.51 23.82
C GLN A 76 1.93 -5.01 23.60
N ARG A 77 0.82 -4.27 23.60
CA ARG A 77 0.79 -2.84 23.98
C ARG A 77 -0.54 -2.51 24.62
N THR A 78 -0.60 -2.72 25.93
CA THR A 78 -1.51 -2.02 26.82
C THR A 78 -0.70 -0.98 27.62
N GLY A 79 -1.16 0.28 27.61
CA GLY A 79 -0.93 1.22 28.71
C GLY A 79 -0.26 2.57 28.39
N GLN A 80 -0.89 3.63 28.93
CA GLN A 80 -0.42 5.01 29.19
C GLN A 80 -0.63 6.01 28.04
N GLN A 81 -1.46 7.05 28.14
CA GLN A 81 -2.25 7.65 29.24
C GLN A 81 -3.65 8.02 28.72
#